data_AF-A0A2H0REQ6-F1
#
_entry.id   AF-A0A2H0REQ6-F1
#
_cell.length_a   1.000
_cell.length_b   1.000
_cell.length_c   1.000
_cell.angle_alpha   90.00
_cell.angle_beta   90.00
_cell.angle_gamma   90.00
#
_symmetry.space_group_name_H-M   'P 1'
#
loop_
_entity.id
_entity.type
_entity.pdbx_description
1 polymer ?
#
loop_
_entity_poly.entity_id
_entity_poly.type
_entity_poly.pdbx_seq_one_letter_code
_entity_poly.pdbx_strand_id
1 'polypeptide(L)'
;MDYILRILSEVDAIVAGGFSEFVTPLMTRFFTTVTHLGDVETVAVFALMFAFYLWRKHRAYLLSFITIVGGSAASMWVLKELFARPRPIGALIMETGFAFPSGHATMAAAFFGFIIFTLMRVRSIQNWQRGIMILILAVWILLVGLSRVYLGVHHASDVMAGWLLGFIWILVVVRSCAKKSLSLAK
;
A
#
# COMPACT_ATOMS: atom_id res chain seq x y z
N MET A 1 -3.51 3.05 27.97
CA MET A 1 -3.90 3.48 26.61
C MET A 1 -3.15 4.75 26.23
N ASP A 2 -3.17 5.77 27.10
CA ASP A 2 -2.62 7.11 26.83
C ASP A 2 -1.12 7.13 26.56
N TYR A 3 -0.35 6.24 27.19
CA TYR A 3 1.09 6.13 26.96
C TYR A 3 1.44 5.68 25.53
N ILE A 4 0.70 4.71 24.97
CA ILE A 4 0.94 4.21 23.61
C ILE A 4 0.56 5.28 22.58
N LEU A 5 -0.57 5.94 22.77
CA LEU A 5 -1.00 7.04 21.90
C LEU A 5 -0.02 8.21 21.94
N ARG A 6 0.54 8.50 23.12
CA ARG A 6 1.59 9.52 23.28
C ARG A 6 2.86 9.15 22.52
N ILE A 7 3.39 7.93 22.69
CA ILE A 7 4.57 7.47 21.93
C ILE A 7 4.32 7.56 20.43
N LEU A 8 3.16 7.10 19.95
CA LEU A 8 2.81 7.18 18.53
C LEU A 8 2.79 8.64 18.03
N SER A 9 2.21 9.56 18.80
CA SER A 9 2.19 10.97 18.45
C SER A 9 3.59 11.60 18.44
N GLU A 10 4.46 11.21 19.38
CA GLU A 10 5.85 11.69 19.44
C GLU A 10 6.65 11.17 18.24
N VAL A 11 6.51 9.89 17.88
CA VAL A 11 7.15 9.30 16.69
C VAL A 11 6.66 9.99 15.42
N ASP A 12 5.35 10.20 15.28
CA ASP A 12 4.78 10.89 14.11
C ASP A 12 5.32 12.32 13.99
N ALA A 13 5.45 13.04 15.11
CA ALA A 13 5.99 14.40 15.13
C ALA A 13 7.48 14.43 14.78
N ILE A 14 8.28 13.49 15.29
CA ILE A 14 9.72 13.37 14.97
C ILE A 14 9.91 13.11 13.48
N VAL A 15 9.15 12.17 12.90
CA VAL A 15 9.26 11.85 11.47
C VAL A 15 8.83 13.05 10.63
N ALA A 16 7.73 13.71 10.96
CA ALA A 16 7.27 14.91 10.25
C ALA A 16 8.28 16.06 10.33
N GLY A 17 8.86 16.30 11.52
CA GLY A 17 9.92 17.29 11.72
C GLY A 17 11.15 17.02 10.86
N GLY A 18 11.59 15.76 10.80
CA GLY A 18 12.70 15.36 9.93
C GLY A 18 12.43 15.67 8.46
N PHE A 19 11.21 15.43 7.94
CA PHE A 19 10.87 15.78 6.56
C PHE A 19 10.82 17.28 6.31
N SER A 20 10.41 18.08 7.29
CA SER A 20 10.26 19.53 7.15
C SER A 20 11.58 20.22 6.76
N GLU A 21 12.73 19.69 7.21
CA GLU A 21 14.07 20.19 6.88
C GLU A 21 14.45 19.94 5.41
N PHE A 22 13.84 18.95 4.75
CA PHE A 22 14.12 18.58 3.36
C PHE A 22 13.08 19.12 2.37
N VAL A 23 12.14 19.96 2.83
CA VAL A 23 11.10 20.53 1.97
C VAL A 23 11.72 21.53 0.99
N THR A 24 11.79 21.15 -0.27
CA THR A 24 12.28 22.00 -1.37
C THR A 24 11.32 21.96 -2.56
N PRO A 25 11.26 22.99 -3.43
CA PRO A 25 10.37 22.98 -4.59
C PRO A 25 10.57 21.77 -5.52
N LEU A 26 11.82 21.31 -5.68
CA LEU A 26 12.14 20.14 -6.51
C LEU A 26 11.61 18.85 -5.88
N MET A 27 11.88 18.62 -4.58
CA MET A 27 11.40 17.43 -3.88
C MET A 27 9.88 17.41 -3.77
N THR A 28 9.24 18.57 -3.58
CA THR A 28 7.78 18.68 -3.59
C THR A 28 7.21 18.29 -4.93
N ARG A 29 7.73 18.79 -6.05
CA ARG A 29 7.28 18.35 -7.39
C ARG A 29 7.47 16.86 -7.62
N PHE A 30 8.61 16.31 -7.18
CA PHE A 30 8.89 14.88 -7.26
C PHE A 30 7.85 14.07 -6.49
N PHE A 31 7.64 14.35 -5.21
CA PHE A 31 6.69 13.60 -4.37
C PHE A 31 5.23 13.84 -4.77
N THR A 32 4.87 15.03 -5.26
CA THR A 32 3.56 15.27 -5.87
C THR A 32 3.36 14.39 -7.11
N THR A 33 4.37 14.24 -7.96
CA THR A 33 4.28 13.34 -9.13
C THR A 33 4.14 11.87 -8.71
N VAL A 34 4.97 11.44 -7.74
CA VAL A 34 4.90 10.08 -7.18
C VAL A 34 3.52 9.80 -6.60
N THR A 35 2.97 10.74 -5.81
CA THR A 35 1.67 10.51 -5.19
C THR A 35 0.55 10.44 -6.22
N HIS A 36 0.59 11.24 -7.29
CA HIS A 36 -0.43 11.19 -8.35
C HIS A 36 -0.43 9.86 -9.10
N LEU A 37 0.75 9.33 -9.39
CA LEU A 37 0.88 7.98 -9.96
C LEU A 37 0.45 6.88 -8.98
N GLY A 38 0.51 7.17 -7.69
CA GLY A 38 0.02 6.31 -6.61
C GLY A 38 -1.42 6.59 -6.17
N ASP A 39 -2.15 7.49 -6.84
CA ASP A 39 -3.52 7.85 -6.46
C ASP A 39 -4.42 6.61 -6.46
N VAL A 40 -5.32 6.53 -5.48
CA VAL A 40 -6.19 5.35 -5.30
C VAL A 40 -7.02 5.10 -6.56
N GLU A 41 -7.45 6.15 -7.25
CA GLU A 41 -8.17 6.10 -8.52
C GLU A 41 -7.29 5.54 -9.65
N THR A 42 -6.06 6.06 -9.78
CA THR A 42 -5.06 5.57 -10.72
C THR A 42 -4.76 4.09 -10.51
N VAL A 43 -4.52 3.69 -9.25
CA VAL A 43 -4.29 2.30 -8.87
C VAL A 43 -5.53 1.45 -9.14
N ALA A 44 -6.74 1.97 -8.92
CA ALA A 44 -7.98 1.26 -9.23
C ALA A 44 -8.13 0.97 -10.74
N VAL A 45 -7.80 1.92 -11.60
CA VAL A 45 -7.79 1.71 -13.05
C VAL A 45 -6.79 0.61 -13.43
N PHE A 46 -5.56 0.67 -12.93
CA PHE A 46 -4.57 -0.39 -13.16
C PHE A 46 -5.01 -1.74 -12.59
N ALA A 47 -5.65 -1.75 -11.43
CA ALA A 47 -6.18 -2.96 -10.82
C ALA A 47 -7.29 -3.60 -11.65
N LEU A 48 -8.19 -2.80 -12.24
CA LEU A 48 -9.24 -3.29 -13.14
C LEU A 48 -8.65 -3.85 -14.45
N MET A 49 -7.70 -3.13 -15.06
CA MET A 49 -6.99 -3.62 -16.25
C MET A 49 -6.26 -4.94 -15.96
N PHE A 50 -5.60 -5.03 -14.81
CA PHE A 50 -4.89 -6.24 -14.41
C PHE A 50 -5.86 -7.38 -14.08
N ALA A 51 -6.98 -7.10 -13.40
CA ALA A 51 -8.05 -8.08 -13.18
C ALA A 51 -8.59 -8.65 -14.50
N PHE A 52 -8.82 -7.79 -15.48
CA PHE A 52 -9.25 -8.21 -16.82
C PHE A 52 -8.20 -9.08 -17.51
N TYR A 53 -6.91 -8.70 -17.43
CA TYR A 53 -5.81 -9.52 -17.92
C TYR A 53 -5.78 -10.91 -17.23
N LEU A 54 -5.87 -10.96 -15.90
CA LEU A 54 -5.94 -12.21 -15.15
C LEU A 54 -7.17 -13.04 -15.56
N TRP A 55 -8.32 -12.41 -15.76
CA TRP A 55 -9.52 -13.09 -16.24
C TRP A 55 -9.35 -13.71 -17.64
N ARG A 56 -8.55 -13.10 -18.52
CA ARG A 56 -8.29 -13.62 -19.87
C ARG A 56 -7.19 -14.69 -19.92
N LYS A 57 -6.15 -14.56 -19.10
CA LYS A 57 -4.91 -15.37 -19.24
C LYS A 57 -4.56 -16.22 -18.02
N HIS A 58 -5.02 -15.83 -16.82
CA HIS A 58 -4.56 -16.39 -15.54
C HIS A 58 -5.69 -16.51 -14.51
N ARG A 59 -6.85 -17.05 -14.91
CA ARG A 59 -8.09 -17.09 -14.10
C ARG A 59 -7.89 -17.67 -12.69
N ALA A 60 -6.95 -18.62 -12.53
CA ALA A 60 -6.61 -19.21 -11.23
C ALA A 60 -6.14 -18.19 -10.17
N TYR A 61 -5.61 -17.04 -10.60
CA TYR A 61 -5.13 -15.97 -9.71
C TYR A 61 -6.19 -14.88 -9.45
N LEU A 62 -7.30 -14.88 -10.19
CA LEU A 62 -8.28 -13.80 -10.14
C LEU A 62 -8.98 -13.69 -8.77
N LEU A 63 -9.38 -14.82 -8.18
CA LEU A 63 -10.02 -14.81 -6.86
C LEU A 63 -9.06 -14.30 -5.78
N SER A 64 -7.79 -14.73 -5.83
CA SER A 64 -6.74 -14.23 -4.94
C SER A 64 -6.55 -12.72 -5.08
N PHE A 65 -6.51 -12.23 -6.32
CA PHE A 65 -6.39 -10.80 -6.61
C PHE A 65 -7.55 -9.99 -6.03
N ILE A 66 -8.80 -10.40 -6.32
CA ILE A 66 -10.01 -9.75 -5.82
C ILE A 66 -10.04 -9.77 -4.29
N THR A 67 -9.67 -10.89 -3.68
CA THR A 67 -9.62 -11.03 -2.22
C THR A 67 -8.60 -10.05 -1.62
N ILE A 68 -7.42 -9.91 -2.23
CA ILE A 68 -6.37 -9.03 -1.71
C ILE A 68 -6.73 -7.57 -1.86
N VAL A 69 -7.04 -7.14 -3.08
CA VAL A 69 -7.32 -5.73 -3.38
C VAL A 69 -8.64 -5.30 -2.76
N GLY A 70 -9.70 -6.10 -2.93
CA GLY A 70 -11.03 -5.82 -2.38
C GLY A 70 -11.06 -5.90 -0.85
N GLY A 71 -10.41 -6.92 -0.26
CA GLY A 71 -10.30 -7.04 1.19
C GLY A 71 -9.54 -5.86 1.81
N SER A 72 -8.43 -5.44 1.19
CA SER A 72 -7.65 -4.29 1.65
C SER A 72 -8.46 -2.99 1.58
N ALA A 73 -9.14 -2.75 0.45
CA ALA A 73 -9.98 -1.57 0.26
C ALA A 73 -11.15 -1.52 1.25
N ALA A 74 -11.86 -2.64 1.44
CA ALA A 74 -12.99 -2.72 2.38
C ALA A 74 -12.52 -2.51 3.83
N SER A 75 -11.44 -3.17 4.24
CA SER A 75 -10.89 -3.02 5.59
C SER A 75 -10.41 -1.59 5.83
N MET A 76 -9.75 -0.98 4.84
CA MET A 76 -9.30 0.41 4.91
C MET A 76 -10.47 1.36 5.12
N TRP A 77 -11.55 1.20 4.37
CA TRP A 77 -12.74 2.03 4.50
C TRP A 77 -13.37 1.91 5.89
N VAL A 78 -13.54 0.68 6.39
CA VAL A 78 -14.05 0.43 7.76
C VAL A 78 -13.15 1.08 8.81
N LEU A 79 -11.83 0.94 8.69
CA LEU A 79 -10.89 1.53 9.66
C LEU A 79 -10.87 3.06 9.59
N LYS A 80 -11.07 3.65 8.40
CA LYS A 80 -11.20 5.12 8.26
C LYS A 80 -12.37 5.65 9.07
N GLU A 81 -13.54 5.05 8.93
CA GLU A 81 -14.73 5.47 9.67
C GLU A 81 -14.63 5.15 11.17
N LEU A 82 -14.01 4.02 11.53
CA LEU A 82 -13.88 3.61 12.92
C LEU A 82 -12.95 4.53 13.73
N PHE A 83 -11.80 4.90 13.15
CA PHE A 83 -10.81 5.72 13.87
C PHE A 83 -11.02 7.21 13.68
N ALA A 84 -11.61 7.64 12.56
CA ALA A 84 -11.93 9.03 12.26
C ALA A 84 -10.75 10.00 12.51
N ARG A 85 -9.51 9.54 12.31
CA ARG A 85 -8.31 10.28 12.71
C ARG A 85 -8.15 11.55 11.85
N PRO A 86 -7.94 12.73 12.44
CA PRO A 86 -7.64 13.95 11.68
C PRO A 86 -6.29 13.86 10.98
N ARG A 87 -6.13 14.61 9.89
CA ARG A 87 -4.86 14.72 9.15
C ARG A 87 -3.88 15.68 9.84
N PRO A 88 -2.57 15.59 9.52
CA PRO A 88 -1.61 16.59 9.96
C PRO A 88 -1.98 18.00 9.45
N ILE A 89 -1.58 19.02 10.20
CA ILE A 89 -1.74 20.43 9.81
C ILE A 89 -0.53 20.84 8.96
N GLY A 90 -0.74 21.72 7.98
CA GLY A 90 0.35 22.25 7.15
C GLY A 90 0.67 21.41 5.92
N ALA A 91 -0.30 20.65 5.39
CA ALA A 91 -0.12 19.85 4.19
C ALA A 91 0.28 20.70 2.97
N LEU A 92 1.19 20.16 2.15
CA LEU A 92 1.69 20.81 0.92
C LEU A 92 0.72 20.66 -0.26
N ILE A 93 -0.25 19.74 -0.15
CA ILE A 93 -1.33 19.53 -1.12
C ILE A 93 -2.66 19.37 -0.38
N MET A 94 -3.76 19.64 -1.08
CA MET A 94 -5.10 19.44 -0.54
C MET A 94 -5.50 17.97 -0.62
N GLU A 95 -6.01 17.44 0.48
CA GLU A 95 -6.50 16.07 0.58
C GLU A 95 -7.61 16.03 1.64
N THR A 96 -8.72 15.35 1.35
CA THR A 96 -9.91 15.33 2.22
C THR A 96 -10.10 13.99 2.95
N GLY A 97 -11.04 13.94 3.88
CA GLY A 97 -11.38 12.74 4.65
C GLY A 97 -10.36 12.38 5.75
N PHE A 98 -10.57 11.24 6.41
CA PHE A 98 -9.76 10.79 7.55
C PHE A 98 -8.36 10.29 7.14
N ALA A 99 -7.40 10.48 8.04
CA ALA A 99 -5.99 10.15 7.82
C ALA A 99 -5.71 8.64 7.95
N PHE A 100 -6.27 7.98 8.96
CA PHE A 100 -5.91 6.59 9.29
C PHE A 100 -6.88 5.58 8.66
N PRO A 101 -6.39 4.47 8.07
CA PRO A 101 -5.04 4.28 7.54
C PRO A 101 -4.88 5.02 6.19
N SER A 102 -3.63 5.14 5.72
CA SER A 102 -3.33 5.77 4.42
C SER A 102 -3.85 4.93 3.25
N GLY A 103 -4.63 5.57 2.36
CA GLY A 103 -5.23 4.89 1.22
C GLY A 103 -4.21 4.53 0.13
N HIS A 104 -3.38 5.49 -0.26
CA HIS A 104 -2.26 5.29 -1.19
C HIS A 104 -1.34 4.16 -0.72
N ALA A 105 -0.94 4.17 0.56
CA ALA A 105 -0.06 3.14 1.12
C ALA A 105 -0.73 1.75 1.11
N THR A 106 -2.00 1.68 1.51
CA THR A 106 -2.76 0.42 1.53
C THR A 106 -2.87 -0.18 0.14
N MET A 107 -3.33 0.61 -0.84
CA MET A 107 -3.59 0.11 -2.18
C MET A 107 -2.29 -0.17 -2.94
N ALA A 108 -1.24 0.61 -2.72
CA ALA A 108 0.09 0.31 -3.26
C ALA A 108 0.61 -1.04 -2.72
N ALA A 109 0.57 -1.26 -1.40
CA ALA A 109 1.01 -2.52 -0.80
C ALA A 109 0.17 -3.71 -1.28
N ALA A 110 -1.16 -3.57 -1.35
CA ALA A 110 -2.04 -4.64 -1.81
C ALA A 110 -1.83 -4.99 -3.29
N PHE A 111 -1.86 -3.98 -4.17
CA PHE A 111 -1.79 -4.18 -5.62
C PHE A 111 -0.38 -4.61 -6.07
N PHE A 112 0.64 -3.80 -5.78
CA PHE A 112 2.01 -4.11 -6.19
C PHE A 112 2.58 -5.30 -5.40
N GLY A 113 2.20 -5.47 -4.14
CA GLY A 113 2.55 -6.66 -3.36
C GLY A 113 1.96 -7.95 -3.95
N PHE A 114 0.75 -7.91 -4.51
CA PHE A 114 0.21 -9.05 -5.25
C PHE A 114 1.02 -9.34 -6.53
N ILE A 115 1.44 -8.31 -7.26
CA ILE A 115 2.31 -8.49 -8.43
C ILE A 115 3.63 -9.13 -8.02
N ILE A 116 4.28 -8.65 -6.96
CA ILE A 116 5.48 -9.28 -6.38
C ILE A 116 5.23 -10.75 -6.04
N PHE A 117 4.12 -11.05 -5.36
CA PHE A 117 3.74 -12.41 -4.99
C PHE A 117 3.58 -13.32 -6.21
N THR A 118 2.97 -12.84 -7.29
CA THR A 118 2.84 -13.61 -8.53
C THR A 118 4.18 -13.78 -9.25
N LEU A 119 5.02 -12.75 -9.32
CA LEU A 119 6.37 -12.82 -9.89
C LEU A 119 7.23 -13.89 -9.21
N MET A 120 7.14 -14.02 -7.88
CA MET A 120 7.85 -15.07 -7.13
C MET A 120 7.43 -16.50 -7.52
N ARG A 121 6.24 -16.67 -8.12
CA ARG A 121 5.73 -17.98 -8.56
C ARG A 121 5.96 -18.25 -10.04
N VAL A 122 6.29 -17.24 -10.83
CA VAL A 122 6.57 -17.39 -12.27
C VAL A 122 7.98 -17.95 -12.46
N ARG A 123 8.07 -19.13 -13.11
CA ARG A 123 9.33 -19.81 -13.39
C ARG A 123 9.94 -19.47 -14.75
N SER A 124 9.19 -18.86 -15.66
CA SER A 124 9.65 -18.51 -17.01
C SER A 124 10.54 -17.28 -17.07
N ILE A 125 10.66 -16.51 -15.99
CA ILE A 125 11.47 -15.29 -15.92
C ILE A 125 12.83 -15.62 -15.28
N GLN A 126 13.92 -15.09 -15.83
CA GLN A 126 15.26 -15.28 -15.28
C GLN A 126 15.38 -14.66 -13.87
N ASN A 127 16.18 -15.28 -13.00
CA ASN A 127 16.27 -14.90 -11.59
C ASN A 127 16.66 -13.43 -11.37
N TRP A 128 17.60 -12.90 -12.16
CA TRP A 128 18.06 -11.51 -12.04
C TRP A 128 16.97 -10.51 -12.48
N GLN A 129 16.27 -10.78 -13.59
CA GLN A 129 15.16 -9.94 -14.08
C GLN A 129 14.05 -9.89 -13.04
N ARG A 130 13.67 -11.06 -12.50
CA ARG A 130 12.68 -11.15 -11.43
C ARG A 130 13.11 -10.35 -10.20
N GLY A 131 14.38 -10.44 -9.81
CA GLY A 131 14.94 -9.67 -8.69
C GLY A 131 14.80 -8.16 -8.90
N ILE A 132 15.16 -7.66 -10.08
CA ILE A 132 15.03 -6.24 -10.44
C ILE A 132 13.57 -5.78 -10.42
N MET A 133 12.64 -6.57 -11.02
CA MET A 133 11.22 -6.23 -11.03
C MET A 133 10.64 -6.15 -9.61
N ILE A 134 10.99 -7.11 -8.74
CA ILE A 134 10.55 -7.10 -7.34
C ILE A 134 11.11 -5.87 -6.61
N LEU A 135 12.39 -5.55 -6.82
CA LEU A 135 13.03 -4.38 -6.21
C LEU A 135 12.34 -3.09 -6.63
N ILE A 136 12.05 -2.91 -7.93
CA ILE A 136 11.36 -1.72 -8.44
C ILE A 136 9.98 -1.58 -7.79
N LEU A 137 9.21 -2.67 -7.72
CA LEU A 137 7.88 -2.64 -7.11
C LEU A 137 7.93 -2.37 -5.61
N ALA A 138 8.91 -2.95 -4.90
CA ALA A 138 9.10 -2.71 -3.47
C ALA A 138 9.48 -1.25 -3.19
N VAL A 139 10.42 -0.70 -3.97
CA VAL A 139 10.80 0.72 -3.91
C VAL A 139 9.60 1.61 -4.22
N TRP A 140 8.77 1.24 -5.19
CA TRP A 140 7.57 2.01 -5.53
C TRP A 140 6.55 2.04 -4.38
N ILE A 141 6.29 0.92 -3.70
CA ILE A 141 5.41 0.86 -2.52
C ILE A 141 5.93 1.81 -1.42
N LEU A 142 7.25 1.81 -1.19
CA LEU A 142 7.90 2.68 -0.22
C LEU A 142 7.77 4.16 -0.62
N LEU A 143 8.11 4.50 -1.87
CA LEU A 143 8.03 5.87 -2.38
C LEU A 143 6.61 6.44 -2.31
N VAL A 144 5.59 5.65 -2.66
CA VAL A 144 4.19 6.08 -2.54
C VAL A 144 3.85 6.40 -1.09
N GLY A 145 4.22 5.54 -0.12
CA GLY A 145 3.95 5.84 1.29
C GLY A 145 4.73 7.05 1.81
N LEU A 146 6.03 7.16 1.49
CA LEU A 146 6.88 8.29 1.88
C LEU A 146 6.36 9.61 1.32
N SER A 147 5.84 9.62 0.09
CA SER A 147 5.24 10.82 -0.50
C SER A 147 4.13 11.40 0.38
N ARG A 148 3.35 10.56 1.06
CA ARG A 148 2.22 10.99 1.89
C ARG A 148 2.66 11.65 3.20
N VAL A 149 3.77 11.19 3.75
CA VAL A 149 4.39 11.80 4.94
C VAL A 149 5.09 13.10 4.55
N TYR A 150 5.88 13.08 3.48
CA TYR A 150 6.58 14.26 2.96
C TYR A 150 5.60 15.40 2.64
N LEU A 151 4.47 15.09 1.98
CA LEU A 151 3.47 16.08 1.61
C LEU A 151 2.60 16.54 2.79
N GLY A 152 2.81 15.98 3.99
CA GLY A 152 2.10 16.38 5.22
C GLY A 152 0.62 15.98 5.26
N VAL A 153 0.19 15.05 4.41
CA VAL A 153 -1.22 14.61 4.31
C VAL A 153 -1.53 13.40 5.19
N HIS A 154 -0.51 12.67 5.63
CA HIS A 154 -0.61 11.53 6.52
C HIS A 154 0.51 11.53 7.56
N HIS A 155 0.19 11.00 8.74
CA HIS A 155 1.19 10.64 9.73
C HIS A 155 1.97 9.38 9.30
N ALA A 156 3.19 9.19 9.81
CA ALA A 156 3.99 8.01 9.51
C ALA A 156 3.28 6.71 9.93
N SER A 157 2.61 6.74 11.08
CA SER A 157 1.79 5.62 11.56
C SER A 157 0.60 5.28 10.65
N ASP A 158 0.00 6.26 9.97
CA ASP A 158 -1.08 5.99 8.99
C ASP A 158 -0.56 5.20 7.78
N VAL A 159 0.65 5.52 7.33
CA VAL A 159 1.32 4.87 6.20
C VAL A 159 1.76 3.45 6.58
N MET A 160 2.37 3.28 7.75
CA MET A 160 2.74 1.96 8.26
C MET A 160 1.53 1.05 8.41
N ALA A 161 0.44 1.55 8.99
CA ALA A 161 -0.80 0.80 9.10
C ALA A 161 -1.38 0.44 7.72
N GLY A 162 -1.31 1.35 6.75
CA GLY A 162 -1.74 1.07 5.38
C GLY A 162 -0.94 -0.05 4.72
N TRP A 163 0.39 0.01 4.77
CA TRP A 163 1.24 -1.07 4.26
C TRP A 163 0.93 -2.41 4.93
N LEU A 164 0.84 -2.44 6.26
CA LEU A 164 0.51 -3.64 7.02
C LEU A 164 -0.85 -4.21 6.58
N LEU A 165 -1.86 -3.37 6.41
CA LEU A 165 -3.19 -3.78 6.00
C LEU A 165 -3.17 -4.45 4.62
N GLY A 166 -2.46 -3.86 3.65
CA GLY A 166 -2.28 -4.47 2.32
C GLY A 166 -1.58 -5.83 2.38
N PHE A 167 -0.50 -5.94 3.17
CA PHE A 167 0.25 -7.19 3.32
C PHE A 167 -0.51 -8.28 4.11
N ILE A 168 -1.36 -7.91 5.07
CA ILE A 168 -2.21 -8.87 5.81
C ILE A 168 -3.09 -9.66 4.85
N TRP A 169 -3.72 -8.99 3.88
CA TRP A 169 -4.57 -9.68 2.91
C TRP A 169 -3.79 -10.62 1.99
N ILE A 170 -2.55 -10.28 1.65
CA ILE A 170 -1.64 -11.19 0.94
C ILE A 170 -1.38 -12.44 1.80
N LEU A 171 -1.08 -12.26 3.09
CA LEU A 171 -0.86 -13.39 4.01
C LEU A 171 -2.10 -14.27 4.15
N VAL A 172 -3.30 -13.68 4.21
CA VAL A 172 -4.58 -14.42 4.26
C VAL A 172 -4.72 -15.33 3.03
N VAL A 173 -4.46 -14.80 1.84
CA VAL A 173 -4.51 -15.59 0.60
C VAL A 173 -3.43 -16.68 0.57
N VAL A 174 -2.18 -16.35 0.92
CA VAL A 174 -1.07 -17.32 0.95
C VAL A 174 -1.41 -18.50 1.86
N ARG A 175 -1.91 -18.23 3.07
CA ARG A 175 -2.31 -19.28 4.02
C ARG A 175 -3.49 -20.10 3.53
N SER A 176 -4.47 -19.45 2.89
CA SER A 176 -5.65 -20.12 2.35
C SER A 176 -5.29 -21.08 1.20
N CYS A 177 -4.34 -20.68 0.34
CA CYS A 177 -3.83 -21.55 -0.73
C CYS A 177 -3.00 -22.72 -0.19
N ALA A 178 -2.15 -22.49 0.82
CA ALA A 178 -1.31 -23.55 1.41
C ALA A 178 -2.16 -24.66 2.08
N LYS A 179 -3.22 -24.28 2.80
CA LYS A 179 -4.14 -25.26 3.42
C LYS A 179 -4.83 -26.16 2.39
N LYS A 180 -5.27 -25.60 1.25
CA LYS A 180 -5.90 -26.39 0.17
C LYS A 180 -4.95 -27.42 -0.44
N SER A 181 -3.66 -27.10 -0.57
CA SER A 181 -2.69 -28.07 -1.12
C SER A 181 -2.42 -29.24 -0.16
N LEU A 182 -2.49 -29.00 1.16
CA LEU A 182 -2.28 -30.04 2.17
C LEU A 182 -3.53 -30.94 2.37
N SER A 183 -4.74 -30.41 2.17
CA SER A 183 -5.97 -31.22 2.34
C SER A 183 -6.28 -32.13 1.14
N LEU A 184 -5.70 -31.85 -0.04
CA LEU A 184 -5.84 -32.70 -1.24
C LEU A 184 -4.77 -33.80 -1.31
N ALA A 185 -3.78 -33.77 -0.40
CA ALA A 185 -2.69 -34.74 -0.32
C ALA A 185 -2.90 -35.80 0.79
N LYS A 186 -4.05 -35.76 1.47
CA LYS A 186 -4.52 -36.77 2.43
C LYS A 186 -5.72 -37.47 1.82
#